data_AF-A0A829MPV9-F1
#
_entry.id   AF-A0A829MPV9-F1
#
_cell.length_a   1.000
_cell.length_b   1.000
_cell.length_c   1.000
_cell.angle_alpha   90.00
_cell.angle_beta   90.00
_cell.angle_gamma   90.00
#
_symmetry.space_group_name_H-M   'P 1'
#
loop_
_entity.id
_entity.type
_entity.pdbx_description
1 polymer ?
#
loop_
_entity_poly.entity_id
_entity_poly.type
_entity_poly.pdbx_seq_one_letter_code
_entity_poly.pdbx_strand_id
1 'polypeptide(L)'
;MNTAYRIALAVSLAVSGYIHAHLYILGYQYIPSIGPAFLVQAGAFFAVSVLIVVGAPDWMVAAAGLGSAGTLVAFALSRTIGLFGFSERGWEPAPYAMLSVLTELAAVALASVLLAKHVRRPVPATPTSRTESLLQQ
;
A
#
# COMPACT_ATOMS: atom_id res chain seq x y z
N MET A 1 18.23 6.37 -4.12
CA MET A 1 17.55 5.93 -2.88
C MET A 1 16.03 5.77 -3.02
N ASN A 2 15.29 6.65 -3.72
CA ASN A 2 13.82 6.53 -3.88
C ASN A 2 13.36 5.23 -4.57
N THR A 3 14.14 4.78 -5.57
CA THR A 3 13.84 3.58 -6.37
C THR A 3 13.85 2.30 -5.55
N ALA A 4 14.78 2.13 -4.61
CA ALA A 4 14.84 0.94 -3.77
C ALA A 4 13.58 0.81 -2.88
N TYR A 5 13.10 1.91 -2.30
CA TYR A 5 11.84 1.91 -1.54
C TYR A 5 10.63 1.64 -2.42
N ARG A 6 10.59 2.16 -3.65
CA ARG A 6 9.53 1.85 -4.62
C ARG A 6 9.52 0.37 -5.02
N ILE A 7 10.68 -0.22 -5.27
CA ILE A 7 10.82 -1.65 -5.55
C ILE A 7 10.37 -2.47 -4.35
N ALA A 8 10.83 -2.13 -3.13
CA ALA A 8 10.42 -2.81 -1.92
C ALA A 8 8.89 -2.74 -1.72
N LEU A 9 8.28 -1.57 -1.95
CA LEU A 9 6.83 -1.41 -1.88
C LEU A 9 6.12 -2.29 -2.92
N ALA A 10 6.60 -2.29 -4.17
CA ALA A 10 6.04 -3.12 -5.22
C ALA A 10 6.14 -4.62 -4.88
N VAL A 11 7.26 -5.07 -4.31
CA VAL A 11 7.44 -6.45 -3.84
C VAL A 11 6.45 -6.76 -2.72
N SER A 12 6.32 -5.90 -1.70
CA SER A 12 5.36 -6.09 -0.61
C SER A 12 3.93 -6.23 -1.13
N LEU A 13 3.51 -5.38 -2.07
CA LEU A 13 2.19 -5.45 -2.69
C LEU A 13 2.00 -6.75 -3.49
N ALA A 14 2.99 -7.15 -4.28
CA ALA A 14 2.92 -8.37 -5.07
C ALA A 14 2.81 -9.62 -4.18
N VAL A 15 3.56 -9.66 -3.07
CA VAL A 15 3.48 -10.78 -2.11
C VAL A 15 2.13 -10.76 -1.38
N SER A 16 1.63 -9.59 -0.94
CA SER A 16 0.27 -9.50 -0.35
C SER A 16 -0.79 -9.98 -1.35
N GLY A 17 -0.74 -9.50 -2.60
CA GLY A 17 -1.70 -9.91 -3.63
C GLY A 17 -1.64 -11.41 -3.91
N TYR A 18 -0.45 -12.00 -3.93
CA TYR A 18 -0.27 -13.45 -4.02
C TYR A 18 -0.92 -14.18 -2.83
N ILE A 19 -0.69 -13.72 -1.60
CA ILE A 19 -1.27 -14.35 -0.41
C ILE A 19 -2.79 -14.30 -0.45
N HIS A 20 -3.38 -13.16 -0.81
CA HIS A 20 -4.84 -13.03 -0.91
C HIS A 20 -5.43 -13.86 -2.06
N ALA A 21 -4.75 -13.92 -3.22
CA ALA A 21 -5.14 -14.82 -4.31
C ALA A 21 -5.05 -16.29 -3.89
N HIS A 22 -4.02 -16.66 -3.13
CA HIS A 22 -3.86 -18.02 -2.63
C HIS A 22 -4.98 -18.39 -1.64
N LEU A 23 -5.29 -17.51 -0.69
CA LEU A 23 -6.39 -17.70 0.26
C LEU A 23 -7.76 -17.73 -0.43
N TYR A 24 -7.95 -16.91 -1.47
CA TYR A 24 -9.13 -16.97 -2.33
C TYR A 24 -9.34 -18.38 -2.87
N ILE A 25 -8.32 -18.96 -3.48
CA ILE A 25 -8.38 -20.31 -4.06
C ILE A 25 -8.59 -21.38 -2.98
N LEU A 26 -7.94 -21.23 -1.81
CA LEU A 26 -8.03 -22.20 -0.69
C LEU A 26 -9.39 -22.24 0.03
N GLY A 27 -10.33 -21.37 -0.32
CA GLY A 27 -11.70 -21.50 0.15
C GLY A 27 -12.41 -20.17 0.38
N TYR A 28 -11.68 -19.06 0.46
CA TYR A 28 -12.30 -17.74 0.69
C TYR A 28 -13.21 -17.35 -0.47
N GLN A 29 -12.98 -17.89 -1.68
CA GLN A 29 -13.87 -17.72 -2.83
C GLN A 29 -15.33 -18.12 -2.58
N TYR A 30 -15.59 -19.03 -1.63
CA TYR A 30 -16.94 -19.49 -1.30
C TYR A 30 -17.64 -18.65 -0.22
N ILE A 31 -16.95 -17.64 0.34
CA ILE A 31 -17.50 -16.78 1.40
C ILE A 31 -18.12 -15.54 0.75
N PRO A 32 -19.45 -15.31 0.90
CA PRO A 32 -20.11 -14.14 0.33
C PRO A 32 -19.43 -12.83 0.77
N SER A 33 -19.28 -11.89 -0.16
CA SER A 33 -18.58 -10.60 -0.02
C SER A 33 -17.06 -10.69 0.22
N ILE A 34 -16.58 -11.66 1.02
CA ILE A 34 -15.17 -11.83 1.34
C ILE A 34 -14.38 -12.39 0.15
N GLY A 35 -14.90 -13.41 -0.53
CA GLY A 35 -14.26 -13.97 -1.72
C GLY A 35 -13.98 -12.91 -2.79
N PRO A 36 -15.01 -12.18 -3.28
CA PRO A 36 -14.81 -11.09 -4.22
C PRO A 36 -13.85 -10.00 -3.70
N ALA A 37 -13.90 -9.65 -2.42
CA ALA A 37 -12.98 -8.67 -1.85
C ALA A 37 -11.51 -9.13 -1.89
N PHE A 38 -11.23 -10.40 -1.59
CA PHE A 38 -9.89 -10.97 -1.71
C PHE A 38 -9.39 -10.95 -3.15
N LEU A 39 -10.25 -11.29 -4.12
CA LEU A 39 -9.89 -11.27 -5.53
C LEU A 39 -9.63 -9.85 -6.04
N VAL A 40 -10.48 -8.89 -5.69
CA VAL A 40 -10.32 -7.47 -6.05
C VAL A 40 -9.05 -6.90 -5.45
N GLN A 41 -8.78 -7.17 -4.17
CA GLN A 41 -7.56 -6.73 -3.50
C GLN A 41 -6.32 -7.31 -4.20
N ALA A 42 -6.32 -8.61 -4.48
CA ALA A 42 -5.19 -9.26 -5.11
C ALA A 42 -4.90 -8.65 -6.49
N GLY A 43 -5.94 -8.52 -7.32
CA GLY A 43 -5.83 -7.89 -8.64
C GLY A 43 -5.35 -6.44 -8.57
N ALA A 44 -5.91 -5.64 -7.65
CA ALA A 44 -5.51 -4.26 -7.46
C ALA A 44 -4.04 -4.14 -7.03
N PHE A 45 -3.58 -5.00 -6.11
CA PHE A 45 -2.21 -4.95 -5.60
C PHE A 45 -1.20 -5.40 -6.65
N PHE A 46 -1.51 -6.41 -7.46
CA PHE A 46 -0.68 -6.76 -8.61
C PHE A 46 -0.61 -5.62 -9.63
N ALA A 47 -1.75 -5.02 -9.98
CA ALA A 47 -1.79 -3.90 -10.92
C ALA A 47 -0.96 -2.71 -10.41
N VAL A 48 -1.16 -2.31 -9.15
CA VAL A 48 -0.44 -1.20 -8.52
C VAL A 48 1.06 -1.52 -8.40
N SER A 49 1.43 -2.76 -8.06
CA SER A 49 2.83 -3.20 -8.02
C SER A 49 3.52 -3.00 -9.38
N VAL A 50 2.92 -3.49 -10.47
CA VAL A 50 3.44 -3.31 -11.83
C VAL A 50 3.55 -1.83 -12.19
N LEU A 51 2.49 -1.06 -11.91
CA LEU A 51 2.46 0.38 -12.18
C LEU A 51 3.59 1.12 -11.44
N ILE A 52 3.86 0.79 -10.18
CA ILE A 52 4.96 1.39 -9.40
C ILE A 52 6.33 1.07 -10.03
N VAL A 53 6.53 -0.17 -10.51
CA VAL A 53 7.78 -0.59 -11.16
C VAL A 53 8.01 0.16 -12.48
N VAL A 54 6.96 0.34 -13.30
CA VAL A 54 7.08 1.03 -14.60
C VAL A 54 7.14 2.56 -14.48
N GLY A 55 7.07 3.11 -13.26
CA GLY A 55 7.26 4.54 -13.01
C GLY A 55 5.99 5.34 -12.73
N ALA A 56 4.98 4.73 -12.11
CA ALA A 56 3.75 5.42 -11.73
C ALA A 56 3.98 6.71 -10.92
N PRO A 57 3.03 7.66 -11.00
CA PRO A 57 3.07 8.91 -10.22
C PRO A 57 2.93 8.65 -8.72
N ASP A 58 3.37 9.61 -7.89
CA ASP A 58 3.45 9.43 -6.44
C ASP A 58 2.09 9.26 -5.74
N TRP A 59 0.98 9.69 -6.35
CA TRP A 59 -0.36 9.40 -5.82
C TRP A 59 -0.65 7.89 -5.81
N MET A 60 -0.02 7.12 -6.69
CA MET A 60 -0.14 5.66 -6.72
C MET A 60 0.54 5.02 -5.50
N VAL A 61 1.60 5.64 -4.97
CA VAL A 61 2.23 5.23 -3.71
C VAL A 61 1.28 5.48 -2.53
N ALA A 62 0.55 6.59 -2.54
CA ALA A 62 -0.50 6.84 -1.55
C ALA A 62 -1.65 5.84 -1.65
N ALA A 63 -2.11 5.54 -2.86
CA ALA A 63 -3.13 4.52 -3.09
C ALA A 63 -2.71 3.14 -2.57
N ALA A 64 -1.45 2.74 -2.83
CA ALA A 64 -0.87 1.51 -2.28
C ALA A 64 -0.92 1.46 -0.74
N GLY A 65 -0.44 2.53 -0.10
CA GLY A 65 -0.44 2.63 1.37
C GLY A 65 -1.85 2.61 1.96
N LEU A 66 -2.80 3.34 1.36
CA LEU A 66 -4.19 3.37 1.81
C LEU A 66 -4.90 2.03 1.60
N GLY A 67 -4.67 1.37 0.47
CA GLY A 67 -5.18 0.02 0.22
C GLY A 67 -4.68 -0.97 1.27
N SER A 68 -3.39 -0.88 1.61
CA SER A 68 -2.74 -1.74 2.61
C SER A 68 -3.24 -1.46 4.04
N ALA A 69 -3.53 -0.20 4.36
CA ALA A 69 -4.16 0.15 5.62
C ALA A 69 -5.61 -0.39 5.68
N GLY A 70 -6.35 -0.31 4.59
CA GLY A 70 -7.71 -0.85 4.48
C GLY A 70 -7.77 -2.36 4.70
N THR A 71 -6.82 -3.12 4.15
CA THR A 71 -6.71 -4.57 4.38
C THR A 71 -6.38 -4.91 5.83
N LEU A 72 -5.49 -4.16 6.49
CA LEU A 72 -5.22 -4.32 7.92
C LEU A 72 -6.45 -4.03 8.79
N VAL A 73 -7.22 -2.99 8.45
CA VAL A 73 -8.48 -2.69 9.14
C VAL A 73 -9.47 -3.83 8.94
N ALA A 74 -9.64 -4.34 7.72
CA ALA A 74 -10.51 -5.48 7.45
C ALA A 74 -10.08 -6.73 8.24
N PHE A 75 -8.77 -7.01 8.31
CA PHE A 75 -8.18 -8.09 9.10
C PHE A 75 -8.46 -7.94 10.61
N ALA A 76 -8.34 -6.73 11.14
CA ALA A 76 -8.64 -6.44 12.54
C ALA A 76 -10.15 -6.60 12.83
N LEU A 77 -11.01 -6.14 11.92
CA LEU A 77 -12.45 -6.27 12.03
C LEU A 77 -12.88 -7.74 12.03
N SER A 78 -12.35 -8.58 11.13
CA SER A 78 -12.68 -10.01 11.09
C SER A 78 -12.35 -10.74 12.41
N ARG A 79 -11.37 -10.26 13.18
CA ARG A 79 -10.93 -10.83 14.46
C ARG A 79 -11.59 -10.24 15.69
N THR A 80 -12.38 -9.18 15.54
CA THR A 80 -13.02 -8.48 16.65
C THR A 80 -14.53 -8.59 16.57
N ILE A 81 -15.14 -7.84 15.65
CA ILE A 81 -16.60 -7.75 15.50
C ILE A 81 -17.12 -8.49 14.26
N GLY A 82 -16.22 -9.05 13.47
CA GLY A 82 -16.51 -9.68 12.19
C GLY A 82 -16.66 -8.66 11.04
N LEU A 83 -16.73 -9.19 9.82
CA LEU A 83 -16.90 -8.42 8.59
C LEU A 83 -17.93 -9.13 7.71
N PHE A 84 -19.09 -8.53 7.48
CA PHE A 84 -20.20 -9.15 6.72
C PHE A 84 -20.62 -10.55 7.24
N GLY A 85 -20.56 -10.76 8.56
CA GLY A 85 -20.85 -12.07 9.18
C GLY A 85 -19.69 -13.07 9.15
N PHE A 86 -18.56 -12.73 8.51
CA PHE A 86 -17.33 -13.52 8.55
C PHE A 86 -16.46 -13.14 9.75
N SER A 87 -15.92 -14.12 10.47
CA SER A 87 -14.98 -13.90 11.56
C SER A 87 -13.87 -14.95 11.56
N GLU A 88 -12.67 -14.52 11.92
CA GLU A 88 -11.46 -15.35 12.02
C GLU A 88 -10.90 -15.30 13.44
N ARG A 89 -10.15 -16.34 13.83
CA ARG A 89 -9.55 -16.40 15.17
C ARG A 89 -8.04 -16.57 15.09
N GLY A 90 -7.34 -15.85 15.96
CA GLY A 90 -5.89 -15.90 16.06
C GLY A 90 -5.20 -15.65 14.71
N TRP A 91 -4.28 -16.56 14.39
CA TRP A 91 -3.46 -16.51 13.18
C TRP A 91 -3.87 -17.55 12.13
N GLU A 92 -5.06 -18.12 12.25
CA GLU A 92 -5.61 -18.96 11.19
C GLU A 92 -6.11 -18.07 10.02
N PRO A 93 -5.90 -18.49 8.77
CA PRO A 93 -5.11 -19.65 8.33
C PRO A 93 -3.60 -19.39 8.43
N ALA A 94 -2.89 -20.24 9.18
CA ALA A 94 -1.44 -20.14 9.35
C ALA A 94 -0.70 -20.79 8.15
N PRO A 95 0.44 -20.25 7.70
CA PRO A 95 1.10 -19.02 8.16
C PRO A 95 0.59 -17.74 7.45
N TYR A 96 -0.35 -17.89 6.52
CA TYR A 96 -0.73 -16.84 5.58
C TYR A 96 -1.37 -15.60 6.24
N ALA A 97 -2.12 -15.76 7.33
CA ALA A 97 -2.67 -14.62 8.06
C ALA A 97 -1.56 -13.69 8.60
N MET A 98 -0.50 -14.28 9.19
CA MET A 98 0.64 -13.53 9.69
C MET A 98 1.44 -12.90 8.55
N LEU A 99 1.71 -13.68 7.49
CA LEU A 99 2.44 -13.17 6.33
C LEU A 99 1.71 -12.01 5.64
N SER A 100 0.38 -12.09 5.53
CA SER A 100 -0.46 -11.02 5.01
C SER A 100 -0.24 -9.74 5.83
N VAL A 101 -0.44 -9.78 7.15
CA VAL A 101 -0.23 -8.63 8.02
C VAL A 101 1.18 -8.03 7.89
N LEU A 102 2.22 -8.86 7.84
CA LEU A 102 3.60 -8.38 7.69
C LEU A 102 3.80 -7.64 6.36
N THR A 103 3.28 -8.19 5.25
CA THR A 103 3.39 -7.54 3.94
C THR A 103 2.61 -6.23 3.88
N GLU A 104 1.43 -6.18 4.49
CA GLU A 104 0.61 -4.97 4.55
C GLU A 104 1.24 -3.88 5.42
N LEU A 105 1.76 -4.23 6.60
CA LEU A 105 2.50 -3.31 7.46
C LEU A 105 3.74 -2.75 6.76
N ALA A 106 4.47 -3.61 6.04
CA ALA A 106 5.62 -3.17 5.25
C ALA A 106 5.18 -2.20 4.15
N ALA A 107 4.09 -2.49 3.43
CA ALA A 107 3.57 -1.60 2.39
C ALA A 107 3.14 -0.24 2.94
N VAL A 108 2.41 -0.20 4.06
CA VAL A 108 2.04 1.05 4.75
C VAL A 108 3.30 1.83 5.14
N ALA A 109 4.26 1.20 5.82
CA ALA A 109 5.48 1.87 6.29
C ALA A 109 6.30 2.44 5.12
N LEU A 110 6.50 1.65 4.05
CA LEU A 110 7.24 2.06 2.86
C LEU A 110 6.55 3.22 2.14
N ALA A 111 5.22 3.15 1.97
CA ALA A 111 4.44 4.23 1.38
C ALA A 111 4.53 5.52 2.22
N SER A 112 4.41 5.44 3.55
CA SER A 112 4.56 6.59 4.45
C SER A 112 5.95 7.22 4.34
N VAL A 113 7.02 6.42 4.31
CA VAL A 113 8.40 6.92 4.14
C VAL A 113 8.58 7.61 2.79
N LEU A 114 8.05 7.03 1.71
CA LEU A 114 8.10 7.63 0.38
C LEU A 114 7.35 8.97 0.34
N LEU A 115 6.14 9.04 0.89
CA LEU A 115 5.33 10.26 0.90
C LEU A 115 5.92 11.37 1.78
N ALA A 116 6.44 11.02 2.97
CA ALA A 116 7.08 11.99 3.85
C ALA A 116 8.28 12.70 3.19
N LYS A 117 9.00 12.01 2.30
CA LYS A 117 10.11 12.59 1.53
C LYS A 117 9.63 13.59 0.46
N HIS A 118 8.41 13.46 -0.05
CA HIS A 118 7.85 14.40 -1.01
C HIS A 118 7.45 15.71 -0.33
N VAL A 119 6.81 15.63 0.85
CA VAL A 119 6.41 16.81 1.63
C VAL A 119 7.62 17.62 2.12
N ARG A 120 8.75 16.95 2.38
CA ARG A 120 9.98 17.59 2.88
C ARG A 120 10.85 18.25 1.81
N ARG A 121 10.49 18.24 0.51
CA ARG A 121 11.28 18.93 -0.52
C ARG A 121 11.14 20.45 -0.33
N PRO A 122 12.22 21.20 -0.04
CA PRO A 122 12.15 22.65 0.08
C PRO A 122 11.70 23.25 -1.26
N VAL A 123 10.75 24.20 -1.21
CA VAL A 123 10.45 25.05 -2.37
C VAL A 123 11.74 25.76 -2.77
N PRO A 124 12.21 25.67 -4.03
CA PRO A 124 13.38 26.41 -4.47
C PRO A 124 13.17 27.89 -4.15
N ALA A 125 14.07 28.48 -3.35
CA ALA A 125 14.04 29.92 -3.12
C ALA A 125 14.17 30.59 -4.49
N THR A 126 13.11 31.23 -4.96
CA THR A 126 13.16 32.07 -6.17
C THR A 126 14.30 33.07 -5.96
N PRO A 127 15.37 33.04 -6.77
CA PRO A 127 16.41 34.04 -6.67
C PRO A 127 15.75 35.39 -6.94
N THR A 128 15.61 36.22 -5.92
CA THR A 128 15.15 37.59 -6.07
C THR A 128 16.24 38.36 -6.79
N SER A 129 16.26 38.29 -8.12
CA SER A 129 17.01 39.17 -9.00
C SER A 129 16.41 40.59 -9.03
N ARG A 130 16.01 41.10 -7.85
CA ARG A 130 15.38 42.41 -7.64
C ARG A 130 16.14 43.21 -6.59
N THR A 131 17.46 43.08 -6.58
CA THR A 131 18.32 43.94 -5.75
C THR A 131 19.39 44.63 -6.59
N GLU A 132 19.76 44.10 -7.76
CA GLU A 132 20.76 44.73 -8.63
C GLU A 132 20.21 45.86 -9.51
N SER A 133 18.92 45.91 -9.84
CA SER A 133 18.37 46.97 -10.70
C SER A 133 18.11 48.30 -9.98
N LEU A 134 18.10 48.31 -8.64
CA LEU A 134 17.82 49.51 -7.83
C LEU A 134 19.08 50.21 -7.34
N LEU A 135 20.26 49.61 -7.55
CA LEU A 135 21.56 50.24 -7.28
C LEU A 135 22.19 50.88 -8.52
N GLN A 136 21.47 50.88 -9.66
CA GLN A 136 21.95 51.37 -10.95
C GLN A 136 21.14 52.57 -11.52
N GLN A 137 20.27 53.20 -10.73
CA GLN A 137 19.60 54.47 -11.07
C GLN A 137 19.87 55.51 -9.99
#